data_AF-A0A661WPX9-F1
#
_entry.id   AF-A0A661WPX9-F1
#
_cell.length_a   1.000
_cell.length_b   1.000
_cell.length_c   1.000
_cell.angle_alpha   90.00
_cell.angle_beta   90.00
_cell.angle_gamma   90.00
#
_symmetry.space_group_name_H-M   'P 1'
#
loop_
_entity.id
_entity.type
_entity.pdbx_description
1 polymer ?
#
loop_
_entity_poly.entity_id
_entity_poly.type
_entity_poly.pdbx_seq_one_letter_code
_entity_poly.pdbx_strand_id
1 'polypeptide(L)'
;MKKLGMLIMKMMAMMTPSCEIITHRISESFDRKLTLRERLSIRIHTLGCVLCNRYRRQLVAIHDILQRYSDNGEFAGEDETLPQASKERLKQQLHDSSQHAC
;
A
#
# COMPACT_ATOMS: atom_id res chain seq x y z
N MET A 1 17.05 -8.48 -31.52
CA MET A 1 16.05 -8.69 -30.44
C MET A 1 16.38 -7.96 -29.13
N LYS A 2 17.61 -8.03 -28.58
CA LYS A 2 17.96 -7.39 -27.30
C LYS A 2 17.80 -5.85 -27.27
N LYS A 3 18.12 -5.16 -28.37
CA LYS A 3 17.96 -3.69 -28.49
C LYS A 3 16.51 -3.22 -28.41
N LEU A 4 15.57 -4.01 -28.95
CA LEU A 4 14.14 -3.70 -28.93
C LEU A 4 13.57 -3.81 -27.50
N GLY A 5 13.94 -4.87 -26.76
CA GLY A 5 13.54 -5.03 -25.35
C GLY A 5 14.06 -3.92 -24.44
N MET A 6 15.30 -3.45 -24.67
CA MET A 6 15.89 -2.36 -23.90
C MET A 6 15.21 -1.01 -24.19
N LEU A 7 14.83 -0.74 -25.45
CA LEU A 7 14.10 0.47 -25.85
C LEU A 7 12.70 0.52 -25.22
N ILE A 8 11.98 -0.61 -25.24
CA ILE A 8 10.64 -0.71 -24.65
C ILE A 8 10.70 -0.48 -23.14
N MET A 9 11.66 -1.10 -22.45
CA MET A 9 11.85 -0.90 -21.00
C MET A 9 12.17 0.55 -20.65
N LYS A 10 13.02 1.21 -21.45
CA LYS A 10 13.40 2.63 -21.24
C LYS A 10 12.22 3.58 -21.48
N MET A 11 11.40 3.31 -22.49
CA MET A 11 10.18 4.07 -22.78
C MET A 11 9.13 3.91 -21.66
N MET A 12 8.95 2.68 -21.17
CA MET A 12 8.05 2.39 -20.05
C MET A 12 8.47 3.08 -18.76
N ALA A 13 9.78 3.11 -18.46
CA ALA A 13 10.32 3.81 -17.29
C ALA A 13 10.09 5.33 -17.35
N MET A 14 10.18 5.94 -18.56
CA MET A 14 9.88 7.36 -18.75
C MET A 14 8.39 7.71 -18.63
N MET A 15 7.49 6.75 -18.87
CA MET A 15 6.03 6.97 -18.77
C MET A 15 5.47 6.73 -17.36
N THR A 16 6.30 6.23 -16.44
CA THR A 16 5.89 6.00 -15.04
C THR A 16 6.21 7.20 -14.15
N PRO A 17 5.40 7.45 -13.10
CA PRO A 17 5.71 8.48 -12.11
C PRO A 17 7.06 8.21 -11.41
N SER A 18 7.59 9.24 -10.74
CA SER A 18 8.86 9.18 -10.01
C SER A 18 8.88 8.07 -8.95
N CYS A 19 10.09 7.65 -8.56
CA CYS A 19 10.27 6.65 -7.50
C CYS A 19 9.53 7.04 -6.21
N GLU A 20 9.56 8.32 -5.82
CA GLU A 20 8.87 8.84 -4.64
C GLU A 20 7.35 8.58 -4.68
N ILE A 21 6.71 8.95 -5.79
CA ILE A 21 5.27 8.73 -5.99
C ILE A 21 4.96 7.23 -5.99
N ILE A 22 5.82 6.41 -6.61
CA ILE A 22 5.63 4.97 -6.66
C ILE A 22 5.79 4.34 -5.27
N THR A 23 6.79 4.75 -4.49
CA THR A 23 6.97 4.27 -3.11
C THR A 23 5.79 4.63 -2.24
N HIS A 24 5.24 5.85 -2.39
CA HIS A 24 4.04 6.26 -1.67
C HIS A 24 2.84 5.38 -2.05
N ARG A 25 2.59 5.17 -3.35
CA ARG A 25 1.52 4.29 -3.83
C ARG A 25 1.69 2.83 -3.40
N ILE A 26 2.93 2.34 -3.31
CA ILE A 26 3.21 1.01 -2.78
C ILE A 26 2.77 0.94 -1.32
N SER A 27 3.09 1.94 -0.49
CA SER A 27 2.63 2.01 0.89
C SER A 27 1.10 2.08 0.98
N GLU A 28 0.48 3.00 0.25
CA GLU A 28 -0.98 3.17 0.20
C GLU A 28 -1.71 1.89 -0.23
N SER A 29 -1.05 0.99 -0.97
CA SER A 29 -1.66 -0.28 -1.39
C SER A 29 -1.99 -1.23 -0.25
N PHE A 30 -1.40 -1.01 0.93
CA PHE A 30 -1.70 -1.76 2.15
C PHE A 30 -2.78 -1.09 2.99
N ASP A 31 -2.91 0.24 2.91
CA ASP A 31 -3.90 1.00 3.70
C ASP A 31 -5.25 1.12 2.97
N ARG A 32 -5.23 1.26 1.65
CA ARG A 32 -6.43 1.48 0.82
C ARG A 32 -6.42 0.67 -0.47
N LYS A 33 -7.61 0.49 -1.04
CA LYS A 33 -7.75 -0.07 -2.38
C LYS A 33 -7.24 0.93 -3.42
N LEU A 34 -6.14 0.59 -4.08
CA LEU A 34 -5.67 1.32 -5.25
C LEU A 34 -6.58 1.13 -6.47
N THR A 35 -6.72 2.18 -7.26
CA THR A 35 -7.30 2.17 -8.61
C THR A 35 -6.47 1.31 -9.57
N LEU A 36 -7.09 0.86 -10.67
CA LEU A 36 -6.40 0.05 -11.68
C LEU A 36 -5.18 0.78 -12.28
N ARG A 37 -5.28 2.11 -12.47
CA ARG A 37 -4.20 2.93 -13.01
C ARG A 37 -3.00 2.99 -12.05
N GLU A 38 -3.24 3.15 -10.76
CA GLU A 38 -2.19 3.15 -9.74
C GLU A 38 -1.47 1.80 -9.69
N ARG A 39 -2.23 0.70 -9.67
CA ARG A 39 -1.67 -0.67 -9.70
C ARG A 39 -0.80 -0.90 -10.93
N LEU A 40 -1.25 -0.45 -12.10
CA LEU A 40 -0.50 -0.56 -13.34
C LEU A 40 0.80 0.26 -13.29
N SER A 41 0.75 1.50 -12.79
CA SER A 41 1.95 2.32 -12.65
C SER A 41 3.03 1.68 -11.77
N ILE A 42 2.63 1.06 -10.65
CA ILE A 42 3.58 0.34 -9.78
C ILE A 42 4.18 -0.84 -10.55
N ARG A 43 3.36 -1.66 -11.21
CA ARG A 43 3.84 -2.83 -11.97
C ARG A 43 4.88 -2.43 -13.01
N ILE A 44 4.54 -1.46 -13.87
CA ILE A 44 5.43 -1.02 -14.94
C ILE A 44 6.74 -0.45 -14.36
N HIS A 45 6.67 0.39 -13.31
CA HIS A 45 7.86 0.99 -12.72
C HIS A 45 8.78 -0.06 -12.09
N THR A 46 8.23 -1.02 -11.33
CA THR A 46 9.01 -2.09 -10.69
C THR A 46 9.69 -3.06 -11.68
N LEU A 47 9.24 -3.13 -12.94
CA LEU A 47 9.93 -3.91 -13.97
C LEU A 47 11.26 -3.27 -14.40
N GLY A 48 11.33 -1.93 -14.42
CA GLY A 48 12.52 -1.18 -14.82
C GLY A 48 13.36 -0.66 -13.65
N CYS A 49 12.81 -0.59 -12.44
CA CYS A 49 13.48 -0.05 -11.25
C CYS A 49 13.68 -1.14 -10.19
N VAL A 50 14.93 -1.62 -10.07
CA VAL A 50 15.32 -2.67 -9.12
C VAL A 50 15.07 -2.24 -7.67
N LEU A 51 15.29 -0.95 -7.35
CA LEU A 51 15.10 -0.42 -5.99
C LEU A 51 13.63 -0.48 -5.57
N CYS A 52 12.71 0.03 -6.41
CA CYS A 52 11.28 -0.02 -6.12
C CYS A 52 10.74 -1.46 -6.08
N ASN A 53 11.26 -2.36 -6.91
CA ASN A 53 10.93 -3.79 -6.85
C ASN A 53 11.36 -4.41 -5.51
N ARG A 54 12.57 -4.11 -5.03
CA ARG A 54 13.07 -4.59 -3.74
C ARG A 54 12.25 -4.03 -2.58
N TYR A 55 11.97 -2.73 -2.58
CA TYR A 55 11.15 -2.08 -1.56
C TYR A 55 9.76 -2.71 -1.47
N ARG A 56 9.09 -2.91 -2.62
CA ARG A 56 7.79 -3.60 -2.66
C ARG A 56 7.85 -5.00 -2.05
N ARG A 57 8.88 -5.78 -2.38
CA ARG A 57 9.05 -7.14 -1.84
C ARG A 57 9.23 -7.14 -0.32
N GLN A 58 9.99 -6.18 0.22
CA GLN A 58 10.18 -6.04 1.66
C GLN A 58 8.86 -5.74 2.37
N LEU A 59 8.08 -4.77 1.87
CA LEU A 59 6.78 -4.44 2.45
C LEU A 59 5.79 -5.61 2.40
N VAL A 60 5.71 -6.33 1.27
CA VAL A 60 4.86 -7.52 1.16
C VAL A 60 5.27 -8.58 2.18
N ALA A 61 6.57 -8.81 2.36
CA ALA A 61 7.06 -9.79 3.34
C ALA A 61 6.70 -9.38 4.78
N ILE A 62 6.90 -8.11 5.14
CA ILE A 62 6.53 -7.60 6.47
C ILE A 62 5.03 -7.79 6.70
N HIS A 63 4.19 -7.40 5.74
CA HIS A 63 2.75 -7.52 5.87
C HIS A 63 2.28 -8.98 5.96
N ASP A 64 2.84 -9.88 5.14
CA ASP A 64 2.52 -11.31 5.19
C ASP A 64 2.93 -11.95 6.53
N ILE A 65 4.10 -11.56 7.08
CA ILE A 65 4.51 -11.99 8.42
C ILE A 65 3.51 -11.45 9.46
N LEU A 66 3.22 -10.15 9.48
CA LEU A 66 2.29 -9.56 10.44
C LEU A 66 0.89 -10.21 10.38
N GLN A 67 0.39 -10.48 9.17
CA GLN A 67 -0.89 -11.14 8.99
C GLN A 67 -0.89 -12.56 9.54
N ARG A 68 0.14 -13.36 9.26
CA ARG A 68 0.28 -14.71 9.83
C ARG A 68 0.38 -14.70 11.35
N TYR A 69 1.11 -13.75 11.92
CA TYR A 69 1.24 -13.60 13.37
C TYR A 69 -0.09 -13.17 14.03
N SER A 70 -0.89 -12.34 13.36
CA SER A 70 -2.25 -11.99 13.79
C SER A 70 -3.19 -13.20 13.71
N ASP A 71 -3.15 -13.95 12.61
CA ASP A 71 -4.01 -15.11 12.38
C ASP A 71 -3.67 -16.27 13.34
N ASN A 72 -2.40 -16.41 13.73
CA ASN A 72 -1.94 -17.42 14.68
C ASN A 72 -2.19 -17.08 16.16
N GLY A 73 -2.78 -15.90 16.45
CA GLY A 73 -3.08 -15.48 17.82
C GLY A 73 -1.86 -15.16 18.70
N GLU A 74 -0.65 -15.15 18.13
CA GLU A 74 0.58 -14.78 18.86
C GLU A 74 0.61 -13.27 19.15
N PHE A 75 -0.12 -12.48 18.36
CA PHE A 75 -0.44 -11.07 18.62
C PHE A 75 -1.82 -10.89 19.27
N ALA A 76 -2.34 -11.90 19.96
CA ALA A 76 -3.37 -11.68 20.96
C ALA A 76 -2.68 -11.14 22.23
N GLY A 77 -2.31 -9.84 22.20
CA GLY A 77 -2.59 -9.08 23.41
C GLY A 77 -4.05 -9.37 23.74
N GLU A 78 -4.35 -9.72 25.00
CA GLU A 78 -5.70 -9.98 25.52
C GLU A 78 -6.72 -9.18 24.72
N ASP A 79 -7.85 -9.77 24.29
CA ASP A 79 -8.96 -9.11 23.56
C ASP A 79 -9.28 -7.70 24.11
N GLU A 80 -8.41 -6.73 23.87
CA GLU A 80 -8.44 -5.38 24.42
C GLU A 80 -9.25 -4.60 23.40
N THR A 81 -10.44 -5.15 23.21
CA THR A 81 -11.55 -4.56 22.54
C THR A 81 -11.68 -3.19 23.17
N LEU A 82 -11.44 -2.14 22.36
CA LEU A 82 -11.57 -0.75 22.79
C LEU A 82 -12.79 -0.62 23.73
N PRO A 83 -12.63 -0.04 24.93
CA PRO A 83 -13.73 0.17 25.83
C PRO A 83 -14.89 0.81 25.08
N GLN A 84 -16.12 0.35 25.34
CA GLN A 84 -17.29 0.74 24.55
C GLN A 84 -17.43 2.27 24.46
N ALA A 85 -17.11 2.99 25.54
CA ALA A 85 -17.08 4.45 25.58
C ALA A 85 -16.08 5.07 24.58
N SER A 86 -14.91 4.46 24.38
CA SER A 86 -13.92 4.89 23.38
C SER A 86 -14.45 4.67 21.96
N LYS A 87 -15.12 3.54 21.70
CA LYS A 87 -15.75 3.27 20.40
C LYS A 87 -16.86 4.26 20.06
N GLU A 88 -17.69 4.61 21.04
CA GLU A 88 -18.79 5.57 20.86
C GLU A 88 -18.28 6.97 20.56
N ARG A 89 -17.25 7.43 21.29
CA ARG A 89 -16.58 8.71 21.02
C ARG A 89 -16.03 8.78 19.59
N LEU A 90 -15.33 7.73 19.14
CA LEU A 90 -14.78 7.65 17.79
C LEU A 90 -15.89 7.67 16.73
N LYS A 91 -16.99 6.93 16.94
CA LYS A 91 -18.15 6.94 16.04
C LYS A 91 -18.76 8.33 15.92
N GLN A 92 -18.91 9.04 17.04
CA GLN A 92 -19.52 10.36 17.06
C GLN A 92 -18.65 11.39 16.33
N GLN A 93 -17.33 11.39 16.56
CA GLN A 93 -16.41 12.29 15.85
C GLN A 93 -16.40 12.06 14.32
N LEU A 94 -16.49 10.81 13.88
CA LEU A 94 -16.59 10.49 12.45
C LEU A 94 -17.92 10.98 11.85
N HIS A 95 -19.01 10.86 12.62
CA HIS A 95 -20.32 11.37 12.22
C HIS A 95 -20.30 12.89 12.06
N ASP A 96 -19.79 13.61 13.05
CA ASP A 96 -19.71 15.08 13.05
C ASP A 96 -18.83 15.58 11.90
N SER A 97 -17.67 14.95 11.68
CA SER A 97 -16.74 15.31 10.59
C SER A 97 -17.35 15.08 9.21
N SER A 98 -18.21 14.06 9.06
CA SER A 98 -18.92 13.80 7.80
C SER A 98 -20.08 14.78 7.55
N GLN A 99 -20.65 15.36 8.59
CA GLN A 99 -21.75 16.33 8.50
C GLN A 99 -21.27 17.76 8.25
N HIS A 100 -20.05 18.12 8.68
CA HIS A 100 -19.43 19.43 8.44
C HIS A 100 -18.66 19.56 7.12
N ALA A 101 -18.64 18.51 6.28
CA ALA A 101 -18.01 18.53 4.96
C ALA A 101 -18.98 18.95 3.83
N CYS A 102 -20.14 19.54 4.16
CA CYS A 102 -21.10 20.10 3.23
C CYS A 102 -21.11 21.63 3.25
#